data_AF-A0A9E3AX66-F1
#
_entry.id   AF-A0A9E3AX66-F1
#
_cell.length_a   1.000
_cell.length_b   1.000
_cell.length_c   1.000
_cell.angle_alpha   90.00
_cell.angle_beta   90.00
_cell.angle_gamma   90.00
#
_symmetry.space_group_name_H-M   'P 1'
#
loop_
_entity.id
_entity.type
_entity.pdbx_description
1 polymer ?
#
loop_
_entity_poly.entity_id
_entity_poly.type
_entity_poly.pdbx_seq_one_letter_code
_entity_poly.pdbx_strand_id
1 'polypeptide(L)' 'MPHDPDDLPLKRKHTEIVLGQDLSALSEFELAARIMEMEGEIARCREAISARRASKDAASGVFKS' A
#
# COMPACT_ATOMS: atom_id res chain seq x y z
N MET A 1 -10.53 32.38 1.25
CA MET A 1 -11.74 31.71 0.72
C MET A 1 -11.96 30.46 1.55
N PRO A 2 -13.15 30.21 2.12
CA PRO A 2 -13.46 28.91 2.68
C PRO A 2 -13.62 27.93 1.51
N HIS A 3 -12.92 26.79 1.57
CA HIS A 3 -13.08 25.72 0.58
C HIS A 3 -14.46 25.07 0.77
N ASP A 4 -15.24 24.95 -0.30
CA ASP A 4 -16.50 24.21 -0.31
C ASP A 4 -16.23 22.74 0.08
N PRO A 5 -17.09 22.10 0.89
CA PRO A 5 -16.91 20.70 1.28
C PRO A 5 -16.95 19.74 0.08
N ASP A 6 -17.46 20.18 -1.07
CA ASP A 6 -17.46 19.45 -2.34
C ASP A 6 -16.12 19.51 -3.11
N ASP A 7 -15.18 20.34 -2.66
CA ASP A 7 -13.82 20.46 -3.21
C ASP A 7 -12.83 19.49 -2.53
N LEU A 8 -13.34 18.62 -1.65
CA LEU A 8 -12.55 17.55 -1.06
C LEU A 8 -12.28 16.46 -2.11
N PRO A 9 -11.01 16.07 -2.37
CA PRO A 9 -10.71 15.04 -3.33
C PRO A 9 -11.44 13.74 -2.94
N LEU A 10 -12.24 13.20 -3.86
CA LEU A 10 -12.92 11.92 -3.66
C LEU A 10 -11.89 10.89 -3.19
N LYS A 11 -12.10 10.35 -1.99
CA LYS A 11 -11.24 9.28 -1.46
C LYS A 11 -11.20 8.16 -2.50
N ARG A 12 -10.03 7.91 -3.07
CA ARG A 12 -9.84 6.84 -4.05
C ARG A 12 -10.32 5.55 -3.40
N LYS A 13 -11.25 4.84 -4.07
CA LYS A 13 -11.66 3.51 -3.62
C LYS A 13 -10.41 2.63 -3.59
N HIS A 14 -10.12 2.05 -2.44
CA HIS A 14 -9.05 1.08 -2.32
C HIS A 14 -9.52 -0.23 -2.97
N THR A 15 -8.68 -0.81 -3.83
CA THR A 15 -8.90 -2.18 -4.32
C THR A 15 -8.77 -3.13 -3.13
N GLU A 16 -9.80 -3.93 -2.87
CA GLU A 16 -9.76 -4.95 -1.84
C GLU A 16 -9.11 -6.22 -2.41
N ILE A 17 -7.94 -6.60 -1.85
CA ILE A 17 -7.26 -7.85 -2.21
C ILE A 17 -7.56 -8.88 -1.12
N VAL A 18 -8.43 -9.85 -1.43
CA VAL A 18 -8.76 -10.95 -0.51
C VAL A 18 -7.81 -12.13 -0.75
N LEU A 19 -7.02 -12.49 0.26
CA LEU A 19 -6.16 -13.68 0.21
C LEU A 19 -7.01 -14.96 0.26
N GLY A 20 -6.68 -15.94 -0.58
CA GLY A 20 -7.43 -17.21 -0.64
C GLY A 20 -8.77 -17.12 -1.38
N GLN A 21 -9.01 -16.04 -2.13
CA GLN A 21 -10.14 -15.98 -3.06
C GLN A 21 -10.09 -17.15 -4.05
N ASP A 22 -11.25 -17.73 -4.37
CA ASP A 22 -11.34 -18.69 -5.47
C ASP A 22 -10.96 -18.04 -6.81
N LEU A 23 -10.09 -18.73 -7.54
CA LEU A 23 -9.52 -18.30 -8.82
C LEU A 23 -10.17 -19.01 -10.01
N SER A 24 -11.05 -19.98 -9.76
CA SER A 24 -11.64 -20.85 -10.80
C SER A 24 -12.38 -20.09 -11.91
N ALA A 25 -12.92 -18.93 -11.60
CA ALA A 25 -13.67 -18.08 -12.52
C ALA A 25 -12.84 -16.98 -13.20
N LEU A 26 -11.54 -16.87 -12.90
CA LEU A 26 -10.67 -15.83 -13.47
C LEU A 26 -9.92 -16.33 -14.70
N SER A 27 -9.82 -15.48 -15.71
CA SER A 27 -8.96 -15.70 -16.88
C SER A 27 -7.49 -15.49 -16.56
N GLU A 28 -6.60 -15.98 -17.44
CA GLU A 28 -5.15 -15.78 -17.31
C GLU A 28 -4.75 -14.30 -17.22
N PHE A 29 -5.40 -13.43 -18.02
CA PHE A 29 -5.13 -12.00 -18.00
C PHE A 29 -5.54 -11.34 -16.68
N GLU A 30 -6.67 -11.74 -16.11
CA GLU A 30 -7.13 -11.26 -14.81
C GLU A 30 -6.21 -11.75 -13.68
N LEU A 31 -5.71 -12.98 -13.77
CA LEU A 31 -4.72 -13.51 -12.83
C LEU A 31 -3.40 -12.73 -12.91
N ALA A 32 -2.93 -12.39 -14.11
CA ALA A 32 -1.74 -11.57 -14.31
C ALA A 32 -1.92 -10.16 -13.74
N ALA A 33 -3.07 -9.51 -13.98
CA ALA A 33 -3.40 -8.22 -13.40
C ALA A 33 -3.41 -8.27 -11.86
N ARG A 34 -4.01 -9.31 -11.29
CA ARG A 34 -4.03 -9.54 -9.83
C ARG A 34 -2.62 -9.69 -9.26
N ILE A 35 -1.73 -10.43 -9.92
CA ILE A 35 -0.34 -10.60 -9.50
C ILE A 35 0.37 -9.24 -9.45
N MET A 36 0.25 -8.44 -10.51
CA MET A 36 0.88 -7.12 -10.55
C MET A 36 0.42 -6.20 -9.41
N GLU A 37 -0.89 -6.21 -9.09
CA GLU A 37 -1.42 -5.44 -7.97
C GLU A 37 -0.85 -5.90 -6.61
N MET A 38 -0.77 -7.22 -6.40
CA MET A 38 -0.21 -7.79 -5.18
C MET A 38 1.28 -7.51 -5.02
N GLU A 39 2.06 -7.58 -6.11
CA GLU A 39 3.48 -7.23 -6.10
C GLU A 39 3.71 -5.76 -5.75
N GLY A 40 2.88 -4.87 -6.30
CA GLY A 40 2.86 -3.45 -5.92
C GLY A 40 2.59 -3.26 -4.43
N GLU A 41 1.65 -4.01 -3.86
CA GLU A 41 1.36 -3.94 -2.42
C GLU A 41 2.51 -4.45 -1.56
N ILE A 42 3.16 -5.54 -1.98
CA ILE A 42 4.36 -6.06 -1.32
C ILE A 42 5.47 -5.00 -1.33
N ALA A 43 5.68 -4.31 -2.45
CA ALA A 43 6.66 -3.23 -2.55
C ALA A 43 6.35 -2.09 -1.57
N ARG A 44 5.10 -1.61 -1.53
CA ARG A 44 4.66 -0.58 -0.55
C ARG A 44 4.91 -1.02 0.89
N CYS A 45 4.57 -2.26 1.23
CA CYS A 45 4.82 -2.82 2.56
C CYS A 45 6.32 -2.82 2.91
N ARG A 46 7.17 -3.24 1.97
CA ARG A 46 8.64 -3.26 2.15
C ARG A 46 9.21 -1.85 2.36
N GLU A 47 8.76 -0.88 1.58
CA GLU A 47 9.16 0.53 1.73
C GLU A 47 8.76 1.07 3.11
N ALA A 48 7.53 0.83 3.54
CA ALA A 48 7.04 1.25 4.85
C ALA A 48 7.85 0.62 6.00
N ILE A 49 8.21 -0.66 5.89
CA ILE A 49 9.09 -1.33 6.86
C ILE A 49 10.48 -0.68 6.88
N SER A 50 11.05 -0.42 5.70
CA SER A 50 12.36 0.21 5.57
C SER A 50 12.38 1.59 6.22
N ALA A 51 11.39 2.42 5.93
CA ALA A 51 11.24 3.76 6.53
C ALA A 51 11.16 3.69 8.07
N ARG A 52 10.37 2.76 8.62
CA ARG A 52 10.25 2.57 10.07
C ARG A 52 11.56 2.12 10.72
N ARG A 53 12.32 1.25 10.05
CA ARG A 53 13.65 0.81 10.52
C ARG A 53 14.64 1.98 10.52
N ALA A 54 14.71 2.75 9.43
CA ALA A 54 15.56 3.93 9.35
C ALA A 54 15.23 4.95 10.45
N SER A 55 13.94 5.17 10.74
CA SER A 55 13.53 6.04 11.86
C SER A 55 14.00 5.50 13.22
N LYS A 56 13.91 4.19 13.45
CA LYS A 56 14.37 3.55 14.70
C LYS A 56 15.89 3.65 14.85
N ASP A 57 16.64 3.39 13.79
CA ASP A 57 18.10 3.42 13.81
C ASP A 57 18.61 4.85 14.04
N ALA A 58 18.01 5.84 13.37
CA ALA A 58 18.31 7.26 13.60
C ALA A 58 18.03 7.67 15.06
N ALA A 59 16.89 7.25 15.63
CA ALA A 59 16.60 7.51 17.05
C ALA A 59 17.64 6.85 17.97
N SER A 60 18.03 5.61 17.70
CA SER A 60 19.01 4.88 18.53
C SER A 60 20.41 5.51 18.53
N GLY A 61 20.80 6.17 17.43
CA GLY A 61 22.07 6.92 17.34
C GLY A 61 22.05 8.23 18.13
N VAL A 62 20.91 8.93 18.16
CA VAL A 62 20.73 10.17 18.93
C VAL A 62 20.78 9.91 20.45
N PHE A 63 20.24 8.79 20.92
CA PHE A 63 20.25 8.42 22.35
C PHE A 63 21.56 7.79 22.83
N LYS A 64 22.52 7.50 21.94
CA LYS A 64 23.85 6.93 22.29
C LYS A 64 24.98 7.99 22.31
N SER A 65 24.63 9.27 22.17
CA SER A 65 25.54 10.41 22.33
C SER A 65 25.53 10.91 23.77
#